data_AF-J7L4U1-F1
#
_entry.id   AF-J7L4U1-F1
#
_cell.length_a   1.000
_cell.length_b   1.000
_cell.length_c   1.000
_cell.angle_alpha   90.00
_cell.angle_beta   90.00
_cell.angle_gamma   90.00
#
_symmetry.space_group_name_H-M   'P 1'
#
loop_
_entity.id
_entity.type
_entity.pdbx_description
1 polymer ?
#
loop_
_entity_poly.entity_id
_entity_poly.type
_entity_poly.pdbx_seq_one_letter_code
_entity_poly.pdbx_strand_id
1 'polypeptide(L)'
;MGHRHPSRLKNPEVGHARARWLLRAELAGCDDCRAEGDEDALSDLASGGIFDSLLTGFVLSRVQRWHSPGRPSRYPTTVYRVAPMDERELWWVPTRHCMRVCTVTASQEVDTVPALRELRLMSVPDRALVLDDVIDGLAETEG
;
A
#
# COMPACT_ATOMS: atom_id res chain seq x y z
N MET A 1 1.30 -11.86 25.11
CA MET A 1 -0.04 -11.46 25.60
C MET A 1 -0.89 -11.14 24.37
N GLY A 2 -2.21 -11.34 24.40
CA GLY A 2 -3.05 -11.02 23.24
C GLY A 2 -3.38 -9.52 23.19
N HIS A 3 -2.71 -8.78 22.31
CA HIS A 3 -3.02 -7.37 22.03
C HIS A 3 -4.38 -7.30 21.33
N ARG A 4 -5.30 -6.46 21.84
CA ARG A 4 -6.65 -6.32 21.27
C ARG A 4 -6.61 -5.35 20.10
N HIS A 5 -6.76 -5.86 18.89
CA HIS A 5 -6.87 -5.04 17.69
C HIS A 5 -8.33 -4.97 17.18
N PRO A 6 -8.69 -3.96 16.37
CA PRO A 6 -10.00 -3.88 15.72
C PRO A 6 -10.39 -5.18 15.03
N SER A 7 -11.65 -5.58 15.14
CA SER A 7 -12.12 -6.86 14.62
C SER A 7 -12.38 -6.87 13.11
N ARG A 8 -12.56 -5.70 12.50
CA ARG A 8 -12.90 -5.54 11.08
C ARG A 8 -12.13 -4.37 10.46
N LEU A 9 -11.70 -4.57 9.23
CA LEU A 9 -11.22 -3.53 8.32
C LEU A 9 -12.32 -3.24 7.29
N LYS A 10 -12.41 -2.00 6.83
CA LYS A 10 -13.31 -1.53 5.76
C LYS A 10 -12.76 -1.91 4.38
N ASN A 11 -11.44 -1.99 4.22
CA ASN A 11 -10.77 -2.25 2.94
C ASN A 11 -10.66 -3.76 2.65
N PRO A 12 -11.47 -4.31 1.72
CA PRO A 12 -11.42 -5.73 1.36
C PRO A 12 -10.20 -6.08 0.50
N GLU A 13 -9.51 -5.09 -0.06
CA GLU A 13 -8.46 -5.29 -1.07
C GLU A 13 -7.14 -5.75 -0.45
N VAL A 14 -6.97 -5.60 0.87
CA VAL A 14 -5.85 -6.20 1.60
C VAL A 14 -6.17 -7.68 1.84
N GLY A 15 -5.88 -8.53 0.84
CA GLY A 15 -6.22 -9.96 0.87
C GLY A 15 -5.39 -10.80 1.86
N HIS A 16 -4.13 -10.45 2.12
CA HIS A 16 -3.24 -11.26 2.95
C HIS A 16 -3.58 -11.14 4.45
N ALA A 17 -3.71 -12.27 5.14
CA ALA A 17 -4.14 -12.30 6.54
C ALA A 17 -3.18 -11.54 7.48
N ARG A 18 -1.86 -11.68 7.25
CA ARG A 18 -0.84 -10.99 8.04
C ARG A 18 -0.76 -9.50 7.71
N ALA A 19 -0.98 -9.10 6.46
CA ALA A 19 -1.10 -7.69 6.09
C ALA A 19 -2.28 -7.01 6.79
N ARG A 20 -3.45 -7.68 6.82
CA ARG A 20 -4.61 -7.22 7.58
C ARG A 20 -4.35 -7.16 9.08
N TRP A 21 -3.55 -8.07 9.62
CA TRP A 21 -3.18 -8.03 11.04
C TRP A 21 -2.30 -6.82 11.33
N LEU A 22 -1.32 -6.53 10.46
CA LEU A 22 -0.45 -5.38 10.58
C LEU A 22 -1.24 -4.05 10.54
N LEU A 23 -2.14 -3.90 9.56
CA LEU A 23 -2.99 -2.71 9.49
C LEU A 23 -3.88 -2.55 10.73
N ARG A 24 -4.33 -3.66 11.32
CA ARG A 24 -5.08 -3.63 12.59
C ARG A 24 -4.20 -3.24 13.79
N ALA A 25 -2.92 -3.59 13.78
CA ALA A 25 -1.96 -3.15 14.79
C ALA A 25 -1.70 -1.65 14.70
N GLU A 26 -1.53 -1.12 13.48
CA GLU A 26 -1.42 0.32 13.20
C GLU A 26 -2.65 1.08 13.74
N LEU A 27 -3.85 0.65 13.37
CA LEU A 27 -5.09 1.30 13.82
C LEU A 27 -5.32 1.22 15.34
N ALA A 28 -4.68 0.27 16.01
CA ALA A 28 -4.72 0.15 17.46
C ALA A 28 -3.65 0.99 18.17
N GLY A 29 -2.72 1.60 17.43
CA GLY A 29 -1.54 2.27 17.98
C GLY A 29 -0.64 1.32 18.78
N CYS A 30 -0.51 0.05 18.33
CA CYS A 30 0.26 -0.96 19.05
C CYS A 30 1.66 -1.12 18.47
N ASP A 31 2.61 -0.34 18.97
CA ASP A 31 3.99 -0.26 18.46
C ASP A 31 4.69 -1.63 18.38
N ASP A 32 4.54 -2.49 19.40
CA ASP A 32 5.17 -3.83 19.40
C ASP A 32 4.68 -4.69 18.22
N CYS A 33 3.35 -4.71 17.99
CA CYS A 33 2.76 -5.46 16.90
C CYS A 33 3.01 -4.80 15.55
N ARG A 34 3.15 -3.47 15.52
CA ARG A 34 3.54 -2.72 14.33
C ARG A 34 4.94 -3.10 13.89
N ALA A 35 5.90 -3.06 14.80
CA ALA A 35 7.29 -3.42 14.54
C ALA A 35 7.44 -4.88 14.07
N GLU A 36 6.74 -5.82 14.72
CA GLU A 36 6.72 -7.23 14.30
C GLU A 36 6.17 -7.39 12.88
N GLY A 37 5.08 -6.68 12.55
CA GLY A 37 4.51 -6.73 11.22
C GLY A 37 5.35 -6.03 10.17
N ASP A 38 6.09 -4.97 10.53
CA ASP A 38 7.06 -4.33 9.63
C ASP A 38 8.17 -5.28 9.22
N GLU A 39 8.77 -5.98 10.18
CA GLU A 39 9.81 -6.98 9.89
C GLU A 39 9.30 -8.08 8.94
N ASP A 40 8.08 -8.57 9.18
CA ASP A 40 7.43 -9.55 8.30
C ASP A 40 7.14 -8.99 6.90
N ALA A 41 6.63 -7.76 6.80
CA ALA A 41 6.31 -7.14 5.52
C ALA A 41 7.58 -6.84 4.70
N LEU A 42 8.63 -6.36 5.35
CA LEU A 42 9.91 -6.03 4.71
C LEU A 42 10.66 -7.27 4.23
N SER A 43 10.43 -8.43 4.87
CA SER A 43 11.01 -9.71 4.48
C SER A 43 10.19 -10.45 3.42
N ASP A 44 8.89 -10.22 3.32
CA ASP A 44 8.01 -10.84 2.32
C ASP A 44 7.61 -9.89 1.17
N LEU A 45 8.50 -9.82 0.18
CA LEU A 45 8.30 -9.09 -1.08
C LEU A 45 7.83 -9.99 -2.24
N ALA A 46 7.29 -11.18 -1.95
CA ALA A 46 6.75 -12.06 -2.98
C ALA A 46 5.45 -11.49 -3.58
N SER A 47 5.12 -11.88 -4.82
CA SER A 47 3.78 -11.58 -5.34
C SER A 47 2.75 -12.41 -4.57
N GLY A 48 1.66 -11.77 -4.17
CA GLY A 48 0.68 -12.31 -3.21
C GLY A 48 1.16 -12.31 -1.75
N GLY A 49 2.37 -11.83 -1.48
CA GLY A 49 2.95 -11.73 -0.13
C GLY A 49 2.37 -10.56 0.68
N ILE A 50 2.92 -10.37 1.88
CA ILE A 50 2.47 -9.34 2.83
C ILE A 50 2.58 -7.95 2.22
N PHE A 51 3.76 -7.56 1.72
CA PHE A 51 3.98 -6.23 1.17
C PHE A 51 3.10 -6.00 -0.06
N ASP A 52 3.04 -6.98 -0.97
CA ASP A 52 2.22 -6.90 -2.18
C ASP A 52 0.74 -6.67 -1.87
N SER A 53 0.22 -7.37 -0.86
CA SER A 53 -1.16 -7.20 -0.43
C SER A 53 -1.44 -5.82 0.15
N LEU A 54 -0.50 -5.23 0.90
CA LEU A 54 -0.62 -3.87 1.42
C LEU A 54 -0.59 -2.86 0.27
N LEU A 55 0.39 -3.01 -0.62
CA LEU A 55 0.58 -2.14 -1.78
C LEU A 55 -0.64 -2.15 -2.71
N THR A 56 -1.19 -3.34 -2.98
CA THR A 56 -2.41 -3.50 -3.79
C THR A 56 -3.59 -2.78 -3.14
N GLY A 57 -3.82 -3.00 -1.85
CA GLY A 57 -4.90 -2.34 -1.12
C GLY A 57 -4.75 -0.83 -1.04
N PHE A 58 -3.52 -0.34 -0.89
CA PHE A 58 -3.19 1.09 -0.91
C PHE A 58 -3.50 1.70 -2.27
N VAL A 59 -3.02 1.10 -3.36
CA VAL A 59 -3.25 1.62 -4.71
C VAL A 59 -4.74 1.63 -5.04
N LEU A 60 -5.47 0.55 -4.74
CA LEU A 60 -6.90 0.46 -5.02
C LEU A 60 -7.71 1.49 -4.25
N SER A 61 -7.47 1.63 -2.94
CA SER A 61 -8.17 2.61 -2.11
C SER A 61 -7.93 4.05 -2.59
N ARG A 62 -6.69 4.38 -2.95
CA ARG A 62 -6.33 5.70 -3.49
C ARG A 62 -6.95 5.95 -4.87
N VAL A 63 -6.81 5.01 -5.80
CA VAL A 63 -7.38 5.13 -7.15
C VAL A 63 -8.90 5.27 -7.10
N GLN A 64 -9.60 4.54 -6.23
CA GLN A 64 -11.04 4.71 -6.03
C GLN A 64 -11.41 6.13 -5.58
N ARG A 65 -10.61 6.76 -4.71
CA ARG A 65 -10.82 8.15 -4.27
C ARG A 65 -10.55 9.17 -5.38
N TRP A 66 -9.53 8.93 -6.20
CA TRP A 66 -9.15 9.85 -7.28
C TRP A 66 -10.01 9.72 -8.53
N HIS A 67 -10.66 8.56 -8.73
CA HIS A 67 -11.44 8.30 -9.92
C HIS A 67 -12.71 9.16 -9.97
N SER A 68 -12.67 10.20 -10.80
CA SER A 68 -13.86 10.96 -11.16
C SER A 68 -14.63 10.24 -12.29
N PRO A 69 -15.95 9.97 -12.14
CA PRO A 69 -16.73 9.24 -13.14
C PRO A 69 -16.71 9.84 -14.57
N GLY A 70 -16.32 11.11 -14.72
CA GLY A 70 -16.26 11.82 -16.00
C GLY A 70 -14.99 11.62 -16.83
N ARG A 71 -13.95 10.92 -16.32
CA ARG A 71 -12.71 10.63 -17.07
C ARG A 71 -12.22 9.20 -16.79
N PRO A 72 -12.88 8.17 -17.34
CA PRO A 72 -12.34 6.81 -17.26
C PRO A 72 -10.99 6.75 -17.95
N SER A 73 -9.98 6.23 -17.25
CA SER A 73 -8.68 5.93 -17.84
C SER A 73 -8.87 4.93 -18.98
N ARG A 74 -8.45 5.27 -20.20
CA ARG A 74 -8.65 4.39 -21.38
C ARG A 74 -7.58 3.30 -21.55
N TYR A 75 -6.49 3.35 -20.76
CA TYR A 75 -5.32 2.46 -20.87
C TYR A 75 -4.68 2.23 -19.49
N PRO A 76 -3.78 1.23 -19.34
CA PRO A 76 -2.93 1.14 -18.17
C PRO A 76 -2.18 2.46 -17.98
N THR A 77 -2.33 3.04 -16.80
CA THR A 77 -1.63 4.27 -16.41
C THR A 77 -0.91 4.00 -15.11
N THR A 78 0.22 4.68 -14.90
CA THR A 78 0.95 4.52 -13.65
C THR A 78 0.19 5.21 -12.52
N VAL A 79 0.27 4.67 -11.30
CA VAL A 79 -0.35 5.26 -10.10
C VAL A 79 0.12 6.70 -9.92
N TYR A 80 1.42 6.93 -10.13
CA TYR A 80 2.01 8.26 -10.07
C TYR A 80 1.37 9.24 -11.05
N ARG A 81 0.84 8.81 -12.22
CA ARG A 81 0.20 9.73 -13.18
C ARG A 81 -1.23 10.11 -12.80
N VAL A 82 -1.93 9.25 -12.08
CA VAL A 82 -3.33 9.49 -11.68
C VAL A 82 -3.46 10.15 -10.32
N ALA A 83 -2.47 10.00 -9.45
CA ALA A 83 -2.44 10.65 -8.15
C ALA A 83 -2.55 12.18 -8.26
N PRO A 84 -3.34 12.88 -7.43
CA PRO A 84 -3.28 14.32 -7.29
C PRO A 84 -1.87 14.81 -6.94
N MET A 85 -1.50 16.04 -7.35
CA MET A 85 -0.13 16.54 -7.17
C MET A 85 0.25 16.67 -5.69
N ASP A 86 -0.68 17.14 -4.88
CA ASP A 86 -0.58 17.25 -3.43
C ASP A 86 -0.32 15.89 -2.77
N GLU A 87 -1.01 14.83 -3.18
CA GLU A 87 -0.73 13.48 -2.66
C GLU A 87 0.66 12.97 -3.03
N ARG A 88 1.12 13.25 -4.26
CA ARG A 88 2.48 12.85 -4.69
C ARG A 88 3.57 13.54 -3.89
N GLU A 89 3.31 14.74 -3.40
CA GLU A 89 4.28 15.55 -2.65
C GLU A 89 4.43 15.08 -1.20
N LEU A 90 3.42 14.40 -0.65
CA LEU A 90 3.47 13.81 0.69
C LEU A 90 4.31 12.53 0.74
N TRP A 91 4.33 11.75 -0.34
CA TRP A 91 5.09 10.51 -0.37
C TRP A 91 6.59 10.72 -0.31
N TRP A 92 7.29 9.80 0.34
CA TRP A 92 8.73 9.69 0.25
C TRP A 92 9.20 9.40 -1.19
N VAL A 93 10.44 9.77 -1.49
CA VAL A 93 11.03 9.58 -2.82
C VAL A 93 11.00 8.11 -3.29
N PRO A 94 11.34 7.10 -2.44
CA PRO A 94 11.22 5.69 -2.81
C PRO A 94 9.79 5.30 -3.20
N THR A 95 8.79 5.79 -2.47
CA THR A 95 7.36 5.52 -2.74
C THR A 95 6.96 6.08 -4.09
N ARG A 96 7.34 7.33 -4.41
CA ARG A 96 7.11 7.94 -5.74
C ARG A 96 7.71 7.08 -6.85
N HIS A 97 8.89 6.50 -6.62
CA HIS A 97 9.55 5.62 -7.59
C HIS A 97 8.75 4.33 -7.81
N CYS A 98 8.32 3.66 -6.75
CA CYS A 98 7.42 2.50 -6.85
C CYS A 98 6.11 2.84 -7.57
N MET A 99 5.51 4.00 -7.28
CA MET A 99 4.25 4.45 -7.91
C MET A 99 4.42 4.80 -9.40
N ARG A 100 5.63 5.09 -9.86
CA ARG A 100 5.91 5.34 -11.29
C ARG A 100 5.93 4.07 -12.12
N VAL A 101 6.17 2.92 -11.51
CA VAL A 101 6.23 1.63 -12.20
C VAL A 101 5.01 0.75 -11.91
N CYS A 102 4.28 1.01 -10.82
CA CYS A 102 2.99 0.40 -10.56
C CYS A 102 1.93 0.95 -11.53
N THR A 103 1.17 0.05 -12.17
CA THR A 103 0.13 0.44 -13.14
C THR A 103 -1.25 0.03 -12.68
N VAL A 104 -2.25 0.81 -13.08
CA VAL A 104 -3.67 0.54 -12.84
C VAL A 104 -4.45 0.64 -14.16
N THR A 105 -5.40 -0.26 -14.35
CA THR A 105 -6.27 -0.31 -15.53
C THR A 105 -7.62 0.38 -15.30
N ALA A 106 -8.41 0.51 -16.37
CA ALA A 106 -9.79 0.98 -16.30
C ALA A 106 -10.71 0.09 -15.46
N SER A 107 -10.41 -1.22 -15.39
CA SER A 107 -11.13 -2.19 -14.56
C SER A 107 -10.67 -2.19 -13.10
N GLN A 108 -9.82 -1.24 -12.71
CA GLN A 108 -9.20 -1.18 -11.39
C GLN A 108 -8.35 -2.42 -11.08
N GLU A 109 -7.77 -3.06 -12.09
CA GLU A 109 -6.73 -4.05 -11.86
C GLU A 109 -5.41 -3.33 -11.61
N VAL A 110 -4.66 -3.78 -10.61
CA VAL A 110 -3.36 -3.22 -10.23
C VAL A 110 -2.26 -4.21 -10.57
N ASP A 111 -1.23 -3.73 -11.29
CA ASP A 111 0.02 -4.44 -11.47
C ASP A 111 1.09 -3.83 -10.56
N THR A 112 1.36 -4.52 -9.45
CA THR A 112 2.39 -4.21 -8.45
C THR A 112 3.73 -4.89 -8.76
N VAL A 113 3.79 -5.85 -9.70
CA VAL A 113 4.98 -6.67 -9.93
C VAL A 113 6.23 -5.83 -10.25
N PRO A 114 6.15 -4.77 -11.08
CA PRO A 114 7.29 -3.88 -11.29
C PRO A 114 7.75 -3.18 -10.00
N ALA A 115 6.81 -2.72 -9.16
CA ALA A 115 7.15 -2.06 -7.90
C ALA A 115 7.80 -3.02 -6.90
N LEU A 116 7.36 -4.29 -6.83
CA LEU A 116 8.02 -5.32 -6.02
C LEU A 116 9.46 -5.59 -6.47
N ARG A 117 9.73 -5.53 -7.77
CA ARG A 117 11.11 -5.66 -8.29
C ARG A 117 11.98 -4.49 -7.84
N GLU A 118 11.47 -3.25 -7.92
CA GLU A 118 12.18 -2.08 -7.41
C GLU A 118 12.43 -2.18 -5.91
N LEU A 119 11.43 -2.56 -5.11
CA LEU A 119 11.57 -2.76 -3.67
C LEU A 119 12.70 -3.74 -3.33
N ARG A 120 12.84 -4.85 -4.06
CA ARG A 120 13.92 -5.83 -3.85
C ARG A 120 15.32 -5.27 -4.12
N LEU A 121 15.44 -4.22 -4.92
CA LEU A 121 16.70 -3.54 -5.22
C LEU A 121 16.99 -2.39 -4.25
N MET A 122 15.99 -1.91 -3.52
CA MET A 122 16.12 -0.86 -2.51
C MET A 122 16.85 -1.35 -1.25
N SER A 123 17.44 -0.40 -0.53
CA SER A 123 17.94 -0.61 0.83
C SER A 123 16.79 -0.89 1.80
N VAL A 124 17.07 -1.54 2.94
CA VAL A 124 16.04 -1.76 3.97
C VAL A 124 15.42 -0.45 4.47
N PRO A 125 16.19 0.62 4.76
CA PRO A 125 15.61 1.92 5.12
C PRO A 125 14.67 2.48 4.06
N ASP A 126 15.02 2.40 2.77
CA ASP A 126 14.16 2.90 1.70
C ASP A 126 12.84 2.10 1.59
N ARG A 127 12.91 0.77 1.78
CA ARG A 127 11.71 -0.08 1.81
C ARG A 127 10.80 0.26 2.99
N ALA A 128 11.38 0.56 4.15
CA ALA A 128 10.63 0.99 5.33
C ALA A 128 9.86 2.28 5.07
N LEU A 129 10.48 3.26 4.39
CA LEU A 129 9.78 4.50 4.00
C LEU A 129 8.59 4.23 3.05
N VAL A 130 8.71 3.27 2.13
CA VAL A 130 7.59 2.87 1.28
C VAL A 130 6.49 2.20 2.08
N LEU A 131 6.87 1.34 3.03
CA LEU A 131 5.92 0.63 3.88
C LEU A 131 5.12 1.59 4.77
N ASP A 132 5.79 2.60 5.34
CA ASP A 132 5.14 3.63 6.16
C ASP A 132 4.13 4.43 5.34
N ASP A 133 4.50 4.97 4.17
CA ASP A 133 3.56 5.70 3.31
C ASP A 133 2.33 4.86 2.92
N VAL A 134 2.56 3.56 2.65
CA VAL A 134 1.49 2.60 2.29
C VAL A 134 0.55 2.37 3.48
N ILE A 135 1.10 2.19 4.68
CA ILE A 135 0.32 1.90 5.88
C ILE A 135 -0.43 3.13 6.38
N ASP A 136 0.21 4.29 6.39
CA ASP A 136 -0.43 5.57 6.72
C ASP A 136 -1.61 5.82 5.78
N GLY A 137 -1.39 5.66 4.47
CA GLY A 137 -2.46 5.88 3.49
C GLY A 137 -3.61 4.87 3.58
N LEU A 138 -3.33 3.64 4.01
CA LEU A 138 -4.36 2.66 4.32
C LEU A 138 -5.11 3.03 5.59
N ALA A 139 -4.42 3.43 6.65
CA ALA A 139 -5.01 3.80 7.93
C ALA A 139 -5.93 5.03 7.80
N GLU A 140 -5.54 6.03 7.00
CA GLU A 140 -6.38 7.18 6.63
C GLU A 140 -7.70 6.79 5.92
N THR A 141 -7.74 5.61 5.32
CA THR A 141 -8.96 5.08 4.68
C THR A 141 -9.83 4.27 5.62
N GLU A 142 -9.23 3.75 6.68
CA GLU A 142 -9.89 2.94 7.70
C GLU A 142 -10.51 3.76 8.83
N GLY A 143 -9.95 4.93 9.16
CA GLY A 143 -10.58 5.92 10.06
C GLY A 143 -11.99 6.29 9.61
#